data_AF-A0A3A8SPF4-F1
#
_entry.id   AF-A0A3A8SPF4-F1
#
_cell.length_a   1.000
_cell.length_b   1.000
_cell.length_c   1.000
_cell.angle_alpha   90.00
_cell.angle_beta   90.00
_cell.angle_gamma   90.00
#
_symmetry.space_group_name_H-M   'P 1'
#
loop_
_entity.id
_entity.type
_entity.pdbx_description
1 polymer ?
#
loop_
_entity_poly.entity_id
_entity_poly.type
_entity_poly.pdbx_seq_one_letter_code
_entity_poly.pdbx_strand_id
1 'polypeptide(L)'
;MTCARITFEVPLATVNTSNRREHHMQRHRRAKGQRDATNLLWPGWSGPALLVVRLTRVSPRALDSGDNLPISMKSIRDEVARQLRLDDASPLVRWVYAQAHGAPSVLVELSWGDDPLAAAVRAQDALAPPPPPVPPAAVASRAPRERKSKAPKKAPSRPLRGLAALAMPASYPGKKP
;
A
#
# COMPACT_ATOMS: atom_id res chain seq x y z
N MET A 1 -10.30 -10.83 22.18
CA MET A 1 -9.16 -10.03 22.68
C MET A 1 -8.80 -9.02 21.60
N THR A 2 -9.07 -7.73 21.81
CA THR A 2 -8.58 -6.68 20.93
C THR A 2 -7.10 -6.47 21.22
N CYS A 3 -6.21 -6.95 20.35
CA CYS A 3 -4.79 -6.67 20.49
C CYS A 3 -4.56 -5.15 20.29
N ALA A 4 -4.08 -4.48 21.33
CA ALA A 4 -3.72 -3.06 21.25
C ALA A 4 -2.54 -2.81 20.30
N ARG A 5 -1.70 -3.83 20.12
CA ARG A 5 -0.53 -3.81 19.24
C ARG A 5 -0.29 -5.14 18.56
N ILE A 6 0.18 -5.08 17.32
CA ILE A 6 0.66 -6.22 16.54
C ILE A 6 2.02 -5.87 15.93
N THR A 7 2.93 -6.82 15.93
CA THR A 7 4.26 -6.66 15.33
C THR A 7 4.61 -7.90 14.55
N PHE A 8 5.07 -7.72 13.31
CA PHE A 8 5.57 -8.80 12.48
C PHE A 8 6.73 -8.31 11.61
N GLU A 9 7.63 -9.23 11.26
CA GLU A 9 8.80 -8.95 10.45
C GLU A 9 8.64 -9.54 9.06
N VAL A 10 8.96 -8.73 8.04
CA VAL A 10 8.98 -9.15 6.64
C VAL A 10 10.45 -9.29 6.22
N PRO A 11 10.96 -10.52 6.01
CA PRO A 11 12.38 -10.76 5.72
C PRO A 11 12.70 -10.46 4.25
N LEU A 12 12.75 -9.17 3.90
CA LEU A 12 13.09 -8.73 2.56
C LEU A 12 14.04 -7.52 2.56
N ALA A 13 14.90 -7.48 1.55
CA ALA A 13 15.77 -6.33 1.32
C ALA A 13 15.01 -5.23 0.56
N THR A 14 14.92 -4.05 1.17
CA THR A 14 14.45 -2.83 0.50
C THR A 14 15.62 -2.05 -0.08
N VAL A 15 15.46 -1.61 -1.33
CA VAL A 15 16.46 -0.86 -2.09
C VAL A 15 15.93 0.54 -2.38
N ASN A 16 16.84 1.51 -2.55
CA ASN A 16 16.47 2.82 -3.09
C ASN A 16 15.96 2.63 -4.53
N THR A 17 14.65 2.80 -4.74
CA THR A 17 14.02 2.62 -6.05
C THR A 17 14.08 3.87 -6.91
N SER A 18 14.21 5.05 -6.31
CA SER A 18 14.29 6.34 -7.02
C SER A 18 15.53 6.41 -7.90
N ASN A 19 16.67 5.99 -7.37
CA ASN A 19 17.97 6.13 -8.06
C ASN A 19 18.29 5.02 -9.06
N ARG A 20 17.60 3.87 -9.05
CA ARG A 20 17.99 2.71 -9.88
C ARG A 20 17.50 2.77 -11.34
N ARG A 21 16.66 3.75 -11.73
CA ARG A 21 16.11 3.94 -13.09
C ARG A 21 15.70 2.62 -13.77
N GLU A 22 15.07 1.73 -13.02
CA GLU A 22 14.83 0.37 -13.48
C GLU A 22 13.67 0.27 -14.44
N HIS A 23 13.75 -0.74 -15.31
CA HIS A 23 12.67 -1.14 -16.20
C HIS A 23 11.38 -1.46 -15.41
N HIS A 24 10.25 -0.94 -15.89
CA HIS A 24 8.94 -1.05 -15.23
C HIS A 24 8.55 -2.49 -14.84
N MET A 25 8.90 -3.49 -15.66
CA MET A 25 8.64 -4.90 -15.33
C MET A 25 9.43 -5.40 -14.12
N GLN A 26 10.68 -4.97 -13.94
CA GLN A 26 11.51 -5.35 -12.79
C GLN A 26 10.97 -4.71 -11.52
N ARG A 27 10.56 -3.43 -11.62
CA ARG A 27 9.87 -2.70 -10.56
C ARG A 27 8.59 -3.41 -10.13
N HIS A 28 7.77 -3.81 -11.10
CA HIS A 28 6.54 -4.54 -10.84
C HIS A 28 6.80 -5.89 -10.16
N ARG A 29 7.77 -6.67 -10.64
CA ARG A 29 8.15 -7.96 -10.03
C ARG A 29 8.60 -7.79 -8.57
N ARG A 30 9.40 -6.77 -8.27
CA ARG A 30 9.81 -6.47 -6.89
C ARG A 30 8.63 -6.07 -6.01
N ALA A 31 7.82 -5.11 -6.49
CA ALA A 31 6.64 -4.65 -5.76
C ALA A 31 5.70 -5.82 -5.45
N LYS A 32 5.49 -6.72 -6.42
CA LYS A 32 4.73 -7.95 -6.24
C LYS A 32 5.36 -8.85 -5.17
N GLY A 33 6.67 -9.10 -5.20
CA GLY A 33 7.35 -9.89 -4.18
C GLY A 33 7.22 -9.30 -2.77
N GLN A 34 7.29 -7.98 -2.63
CA GLN A 34 7.07 -7.29 -1.35
C GLN A 34 5.63 -7.44 -0.85
N ARG A 35 4.65 -7.31 -1.74
CA ARG A 35 3.23 -7.50 -1.42
C ARG A 35 2.92 -8.95 -1.04
N ASP A 36 3.39 -9.90 -1.83
CA ASP A 36 3.18 -11.34 -1.59
C ASP A 36 3.75 -11.75 -0.21
N ALA A 37 4.96 -11.30 0.13
CA ALA A 37 5.57 -11.57 1.43
C ALA A 37 4.79 -10.94 2.59
N THR A 38 4.34 -9.69 2.43
CA THR A 38 3.54 -8.98 3.44
C THR A 38 2.18 -9.66 3.65
N ASN A 39 1.53 -10.08 2.57
CA ASN A 39 0.26 -10.80 2.62
C ASN A 39 0.41 -12.17 3.30
N LEU A 40 1.50 -12.89 3.01
CA LEU A 40 1.77 -14.20 3.61
C LEU A 40 2.00 -14.13 5.12
N LEU A 41 2.68 -13.09 5.59
CA LEU A 41 3.05 -12.92 6.99
C LEU A 41 2.03 -12.09 7.78
N TRP A 42 0.91 -11.72 7.16
CA TRP A 42 -0.10 -10.89 7.79
C TRP A 42 -0.80 -11.64 8.94
N PRO A 43 -0.67 -11.18 10.19
CA PRO A 43 -1.24 -11.87 11.34
C PRO A 43 -2.75 -11.63 11.53
N GLY A 44 -3.37 -10.79 10.69
CA GLY A 44 -4.72 -10.30 10.91
C GLY A 44 -4.75 -9.04 11.78
N TRP A 45 -5.76 -8.19 11.59
CA TRP A 45 -6.06 -7.05 12.45
C TRP A 45 -7.56 -7.00 12.70
N SER A 46 -7.96 -6.98 13.97
CA SER A 46 -9.36 -6.86 14.39
C SER A 46 -9.62 -5.62 15.25
N GLY A 47 -8.63 -4.72 15.36
CA GLY A 47 -8.77 -3.46 16.07
C GLY A 47 -9.49 -2.39 15.23
N PRO A 48 -9.78 -1.22 15.82
CA PRO A 48 -10.43 -0.12 15.11
C PRO A 48 -9.52 0.48 14.02
N ALA A 49 -10.14 1.29 13.15
CA ALA A 49 -9.49 1.91 12.00
C ALA A 49 -8.55 3.07 12.35
N LEU A 50 -8.71 3.69 13.53
CA LEU A 50 -7.80 4.72 14.05
C LEU A 50 -6.53 4.06 14.58
N LEU A 51 -5.55 3.88 13.68
CA LEU A 51 -4.34 3.11 13.96
C LEU A 51 -3.10 3.83 13.47
N VAL A 52 -2.00 3.59 14.19
CA VAL A 52 -0.67 4.04 13.83
C VAL A 52 0.08 2.83 13.29
N VAL A 53 0.54 2.91 12.04
CA VAL A 53 1.44 1.93 11.43
C VAL A 53 2.84 2.49 11.42
N ARG A 54 3.75 1.83 12.15
CA ARG A 54 5.18 2.10 12.05
C ARG A 54 5.84 1.06 11.15
N LEU A 55 6.52 1.53 10.11
CA LEU A 55 7.33 0.74 9.19
C LEU A 55 8.79 1.04 9.48
N THR A 56 9.49 0.08 10.06
CA THR A 56 10.92 0.19 10.39
C THR A 56 11.73 -0.63 9.40
N ARG A 57 12.55 0.05 8.61
CA ARG A 57 13.49 -0.61 7.70
C ARG A 57 14.75 -1.02 8.47
N VAL A 58 15.01 -2.32 8.54
CA VAL A 58 16.25 -2.87 9.11
C VAL A 58 17.21 -3.16 7.96
N SER A 59 18.41 -2.57 7.98
CA SER A 59 19.43 -2.89 6.98
C SER A 59 20.83 -2.44 7.40
N PRO A 60 21.91 -2.90 6.73
CA PRO A 60 23.27 -2.45 7.02
C PRO A 60 23.55 -0.99 6.65
N ARG A 61 22.71 -0.36 5.81
CA ARG A 61 22.93 1.00 5.31
C ARG A 61 21.68 1.85 5.46
N ALA A 62 21.81 3.01 6.07
CA ALA A 62 20.71 3.96 6.15
C ALA A 62 20.33 4.51 4.76
N LEU A 63 19.04 4.72 4.55
CA LEU A 63 18.54 5.53 3.44
C LEU A 63 18.23 6.94 3.94
N ASP A 64 18.15 7.89 3.02
CA ASP A 64 17.65 9.22 3.35
C ASP A 64 16.19 9.14 3.83
N SER A 65 15.90 9.80 4.96
CA SER A 65 14.63 9.75 5.67
C SER A 65 13.51 10.54 4.97
N GLY A 66 13.86 11.51 4.12
CA GLY A 66 12.88 12.34 3.41
C GLY A 66 12.10 11.54 2.38
N ASP A 67 12.72 11.24 1.24
CA ASP A 67 12.00 10.64 0.11
C ASP A 67 12.31 9.15 -0.07
N ASN A 68 13.58 8.78 0.14
CA ASN A 68 14.05 7.44 -0.22
C ASN A 68 13.49 6.36 0.70
N LEU A 69 13.32 6.66 1.99
CA LEU A 69 12.77 5.71 2.96
C LEU A 69 11.29 5.39 2.69
N PRO A 70 10.35 6.36 2.62
CA PRO A 70 8.95 6.06 2.33
C PRO A 70 8.75 5.36 0.99
N ILE A 71 9.46 5.80 -0.07
CA ILE A 71 9.34 5.22 -1.41
C ILE A 71 9.80 3.75 -1.40
N SER A 72 10.86 3.40 -0.66
CA SER A 72 11.39 2.03 -0.62
C SER A 72 10.42 1.00 0.01
N MET A 73 9.52 1.47 0.88
CA MET A 73 8.53 0.64 1.59
C MET A 73 7.11 0.83 1.07
N LYS A 74 6.91 1.58 -0.03
CA LYS A 74 5.57 1.87 -0.55
C LYS A 74 4.75 0.61 -0.81
N SER A 75 5.34 -0.42 -1.43
CA SER A 75 4.58 -1.63 -1.74
C SER A 75 4.12 -2.41 -0.50
N ILE A 76 4.85 -2.31 0.61
CA ILE A 76 4.46 -2.89 1.90
C ILE A 76 3.32 -2.06 2.50
N ARG A 77 3.45 -0.73 2.51
CA ARG A 77 2.37 0.20 2.92
C ARG A 77 1.07 -0.07 2.15
N ASP A 78 1.15 -0.16 0.82
CA ASP A 78 -0.02 -0.43 -0.03
C ASP A 78 -0.70 -1.75 0.35
N GLU A 79 0.08 -2.81 0.64
CA GLU A 79 -0.48 -4.11 1.04
C GLU A 79 -1.08 -4.05 2.44
N VAL A 80 -0.43 -3.39 3.41
CA VAL A 80 -0.98 -3.20 4.76
C VAL A 80 -2.30 -2.43 4.69
N ALA A 81 -2.38 -1.35 3.90
CA ALA A 81 -3.62 -0.61 3.68
C ALA A 81 -4.72 -1.50 3.06
N ARG A 82 -4.34 -2.33 2.07
CA ARG A 82 -5.24 -3.31 1.43
C ARG A 82 -5.79 -4.32 2.45
N GLN A 83 -4.96 -4.85 3.34
CA GLN A 83 -5.37 -5.79 4.38
C GLN A 83 -6.29 -5.15 5.42
N LEU A 84 -6.03 -3.89 5.74
CA LEU A 84 -6.90 -3.08 6.60
C LEU A 84 -8.19 -2.65 5.91
N ARG A 85 -8.33 -2.89 4.60
CA ARG A 85 -9.46 -2.45 3.75
C ARG A 85 -9.66 -0.94 3.80
N LEU A 86 -8.55 -0.20 3.92
CA LEU A 86 -8.51 1.26 3.95
C LEU A 86 -7.70 1.79 2.78
N ASP A 87 -8.02 3.01 2.37
CA ASP A 87 -7.17 3.74 1.43
C ASP A 87 -5.85 4.13 2.12
N ASP A 88 -4.72 4.06 1.41
CA ASP A 88 -3.40 4.40 1.97
C ASP A 88 -3.29 5.91 2.26
N ALA A 89 -4.15 6.72 1.64
CA ALA A 89 -4.35 8.14 1.88
C ALA A 89 -5.39 8.47 2.98
N SER A 90 -6.02 7.46 3.58
CA SER A 90 -7.05 7.67 4.61
C SER A 90 -6.46 8.34 5.85
N PRO A 91 -7.09 9.41 6.38
CA PRO A 91 -6.65 10.08 7.60
C PRO A 91 -6.87 9.22 8.86
N LEU A 92 -7.47 8.03 8.74
CA LEU A 92 -7.63 7.09 9.84
C LEU A 92 -6.31 6.38 10.18
N VAL A 93 -5.39 6.28 9.23
CA VAL A 93 -4.10 5.63 9.41
C VAL A 93 -2.98 6.66 9.45
N ARG A 94 -2.19 6.66 10.52
CA ARG A 94 -0.95 7.42 10.59
C ARG A 94 0.22 6.53 10.23
N TRP A 95 1.00 6.94 9.24
CA TRP A 95 2.19 6.22 8.78
C TRP A 95 3.44 6.83 9.40
N VAL A 96 4.16 6.05 10.18
CA VAL A 96 5.45 6.42 10.77
C VAL A 96 6.54 5.59 10.12
N TYR A 97 7.63 6.23 9.73
CA TYR A 97 8.77 5.56 9.11
C TYR A 97 9.99 5.66 10.01
N ALA A 98 10.66 4.53 10.21
CA ALA A 98 11.87 4.43 11.01
C ALA A 98 12.93 3.58 10.31
N GLN A 99 14.17 3.66 10.80
CA GLN A 99 15.27 2.83 10.33
C GLN A 99 16.04 2.26 11.50
N ALA A 100 16.53 1.03 11.33
CA ALA A 100 17.41 0.37 12.27
C ALA A 100 18.57 -0.30 11.51
N HIS A 101 19.71 -0.44 12.19
CA HIS A 101 20.85 -1.18 11.67
C HIS A 101 20.68 -2.68 11.95
N GLY A 102 20.90 -3.52 10.95
CA GLY A 102 20.80 -4.97 11.11
C GLY A 102 20.69 -5.74 9.79
N ALA A 103 20.28 -7.01 9.89
CA ALA A 103 20.00 -7.84 8.72
C ALA A 103 18.84 -7.24 7.89
N PRO A 104 18.87 -7.34 6.55
CA PRO A 104 17.82 -6.75 5.71
C PRO A 104 16.42 -7.31 6.00
N SER A 105 15.58 -6.51 6.65
CA SER A 105 14.18 -6.82 6.90
C SER A 105 13.34 -5.55 7.07
N VAL A 106 12.02 -5.72 7.11
CA VAL A 106 11.08 -4.63 7.41
C VAL A 106 10.20 -5.06 8.57
N LEU A 107 10.30 -4.35 9.69
CA LEU A 107 9.43 -4.54 10.84
C LEU A 107 8.17 -3.68 10.65
N VAL A 108 7.01 -4.32 10.76
CA VAL A 108 5.70 -3.68 10.65
C VAL A 108 5.03 -3.73 12.01
N GLU A 109 4.65 -2.57 12.53
CA GLU A 109 4.03 -2.43 13.83
C GLU A 109 2.72 -1.66 13.70
N LEU A 110 1.63 -2.29 14.12
CA LEU A 110 0.31 -1.69 14.19
C LEU A 110 -0.01 -1.44 15.65
N SER A 111 -0.40 -0.22 15.99
CA SER A 111 -0.78 0.17 17.34
C SER A 111 -2.04 1.03 17.33
N TRP A 112 -2.87 0.89 18.34
CA TRP A 112 -4.08 1.70 18.51
C TRP A 112 -4.35 2.03 19.99
N GLY A 113 -5.22 3.00 20.22
CA GLY A 113 -5.71 3.33 21.57
C GLY A 113 -4.59 3.89 22.44
N ASP A 114 -4.50 3.40 23.68
CA ASP A 114 -3.53 3.84 24.69
C ASP A 114 -2.17 3.15 24.59
N ASP A 115 -1.92 2.39 23.50
CA ASP A 115 -0.57 1.89 23.24
C ASP A 115 0.44 3.06 23.17
N PRO A 116 1.62 2.94 23.79
CA PRO A 116 2.61 4.03 23.83
C PRO A 116 2.99 4.59 22.46
N LEU A 117 3.02 3.77 21.40
CA LEU A 117 3.31 4.26 20.04
C LEU A 117 2.17 5.12 19.51
N ALA A 118 0.92 4.65 19.68
CA ALA A 118 -0.26 5.40 19.29
C ALA A 118 -0.41 6.70 20.10
N ALA A 119 -0.12 6.67 21.39
CA ALA A 119 -0.13 7.84 22.26
C ALA A 119 0.97 8.85 21.89
N ALA A 120 2.19 8.39 21.61
CA ALA A 120 3.30 9.26 21.22
C ALA A 120 3.02 10.00 19.91
N VAL A 121 2.48 9.31 18.90
CA VAL A 121 2.13 9.95 17.62
C VAL A 121 0.98 10.95 17.79
N ARG A 122 -0.03 10.62 18.60
CA ARG A 122 -1.10 11.58 18.93
C ARG A 122 -0.56 12.81 19.66
N ALA A 123 0.40 12.63 20.57
CA ALA A 123 1.05 13.75 21.26
C ALA A 123 1.90 14.62 20.31
N GLN A 124 2.58 14.02 19.34
CA GLN A 124 3.31 14.74 18.28
C GLN A 124 2.35 15.58 17.41
N ASP A 125 1.22 14.99 16.99
CA ASP A 125 0.19 15.69 16.22
C ASP A 125 -0.44 16.84 17.03
N ALA A 126 -0.62 16.67 18.35
CA ALA A 126 -1.15 17.72 19.22
C ALA A 126 -0.18 18.90 19.43
N LEU A 127 1.12 18.67 19.29
CA LEU A 127 2.15 19.71 19.38
C LEU A 127 2.30 20.48 18.07
N ALA A 128 1.85 19.91 16.93
CA ALA A 128 1.84 20.62 15.68
C ALA A 128 0.88 21.83 15.78
N PRO A 129 1.30 23.05 15.41
CA PRO A 129 0.39 24.19 15.41
C PRO A 129 -0.83 23.86 14.56
N PRO A 130 -2.04 24.31 14.97
CA PRO A 130 -3.24 24.05 14.19
C PRO A 130 -2.96 24.49 12.74
N PRO A 131 -3.33 23.67 11.74
CA PRO A 131 -3.17 24.10 10.36
C PRO A 131 -3.80 25.48 10.22
N PRO A 132 -3.15 26.44 9.53
CA PRO A 132 -3.77 27.73 9.27
C PRO A 132 -5.17 27.46 8.71
N PRO A 133 -6.20 28.23 9.12
CA PRO A 133 -7.57 27.97 8.71
C PRO A 133 -7.57 27.80 7.20
N VAL A 134 -7.89 26.58 6.76
CA VAL A 134 -7.97 26.29 5.34
C VAL A 134 -9.02 27.27 4.82
N PRO A 135 -8.68 28.22 3.94
CA PRO A 135 -9.71 29.09 3.37
C PRO A 135 -10.77 28.15 2.79
N PRO A 136 -12.08 28.43 3.01
CA PRO A 136 -13.13 27.54 2.55
C PRO A 136 -12.80 27.22 1.11
N ALA A 137 -12.54 25.94 0.85
CA ALA A 137 -12.09 25.50 -0.45
C ALA A 137 -13.12 26.06 -1.42
N ALA A 138 -12.72 27.05 -2.22
CA ALA A 138 -13.52 27.46 -3.35
C ALA A 138 -13.68 26.16 -4.10
N VAL A 139 -14.89 25.61 -4.07
CA VAL A 139 -15.31 24.56 -4.97
C VAL A 139 -15.28 25.27 -6.32
N ALA A 140 -14.08 25.38 -6.89
CA ALA A 140 -13.90 25.71 -8.26
C ALA A 140 -14.60 24.57 -8.97
N SER A 141 -15.86 24.80 -9.30
CA SER A 141 -16.62 24.01 -10.23
C SER A 141 -15.72 23.88 -11.44
N ARG A 142 -15.02 22.75 -11.54
CA ARG A 142 -14.29 22.42 -12.75
C ARG A 142 -15.37 22.32 -13.80
N ALA A 143 -15.50 23.35 -14.63
CA ALA A 143 -16.39 23.32 -15.77
C ALA A 143 -16.17 21.97 -16.48
N PRO A 144 -17.23 21.23 -16.81
CA PRO A 144 -17.08 19.98 -17.54
C PRO A 144 -16.23 20.27 -18.78
N ARG A 145 -15.02 19.69 -18.86
CA ARG A 145 -14.24 19.74 -20.10
C ARG A 145 -15.12 19.11 -21.16
N GLU A 146 -15.44 19.87 -22.22
CA GLU A 146 -16.02 19.32 -23.43
C GLU A 146 -15.16 18.11 -23.86
N ARG A 147 -15.73 16.92 -23.72
CA ARG A 147 -15.16 15.72 -24.33
C ARG A 147 -15.30 15.94 -25.83
N LYS A 148 -14.18 16.27 -26.51
CA LYS A 148 -14.11 16.13 -27.97
C LYS A 148 -14.63 14.73 -28.32
N SER A 149 -15.69 14.69 -29.13
CA SER A 149 -16.28 13.45 -29.61
C SER A 149 -15.18 12.61 -30.25
N LYS A 150 -14.90 11.45 -29.65
CA LYS A 150 -13.96 10.49 -30.22
C LYS A 150 -14.63 9.95 -31.48
N ALA A 151 -13.96 10.08 -32.63
CA ALA A 151 -14.43 9.50 -33.88
C ALA A 151 -14.83 8.02 -33.66
N PRO A 152 -15.93 7.55 -34.28
CA PRO A 152 -16.43 6.19 -34.06
C PRO A 152 -15.32 5.20 -34.42
N LYS A 153 -14.84 4.46 -33.43
CA LYS A 153 -13.94 3.33 -33.67
C LYS A 153 -14.70 2.29 -34.48
N LYS A 154 -14.16 1.88 -35.63
CA LYS A 154 -14.66 0.74 -36.41
C LYS A 154 -14.87 -0.45 -35.47
N ALA A 155 -16.09 -0.97 -35.42
CA ALA A 155 -16.42 -2.14 -34.62
C ALA A 155 -15.56 -3.33 -35.12
N PRO A 156 -14.94 -4.10 -34.21
CA PRO A 156 -14.27 -5.34 -34.61
C PRO A 156 -15.32 -6.31 -35.16
N SER A 157 -15.19 -6.67 -36.44
CA SER A 157 -16.03 -7.67 -37.11
C SER A 157 -15.69 -9.07 -36.61
N ARG A 158 -16.12 -9.41 -35.40
CA ARG A 158 -16.01 -10.76 -34.88
C ARG A 158 -17.40 -11.37 -34.83
N PRO A 159 -17.68 -12.47 -35.56
CA PRO A 159 -18.99 -13.09 -35.54
C PRO A 159 -19.31 -13.54 -34.11
N LEU A 160 -20.50 -13.18 -33.62
CA LEU A 160 -20.97 -13.56 -32.31
C LEU A 160 -21.11 -15.08 -32.25
N ARG A 161 -20.30 -15.72 -31.39
CA ARG A 161 -20.46 -17.15 -31.09
C ARG A 161 -21.69 -17.30 -30.18
N GLY A 162 -22.61 -18.20 -30.54
CA GLY A 162 -23.78 -18.52 -29.73
C GLY A 162 -23.39 -18.99 -28.32
N LEU A 163 -24.25 -18.75 -27.33
CA LEU A 163 -24.03 -19.01 -25.90
C LEU A 163 -23.45 -20.40 -25.59
N ALA A 164 -23.82 -21.42 -26.35
CA ALA A 164 -23.30 -22.79 -26.20
C ALA A 164 -21.78 -22.91 -26.45
N ALA A 165 -21.19 -22.05 -27.29
CA ALA A 165 -19.76 -22.08 -27.61
C ALA A 165 -18.88 -21.31 -26.60
N LEU A 166 -19.50 -20.68 -25.59
CA LEU A 166 -18.81 -20.05 -24.45
C LEU A 166 -18.74 -20.97 -23.22
N ALA A 167 -19.44 -22.10 -23.23
CA ALA A 167 -19.37 -23.10 -22.18
C ALA A 167 -18.11 -23.96 -22.36
N MET A 168 -17.14 -23.82 -21.45
CA MET A 168 -16.02 -24.76 -21.32
C MET A 168 -16.49 -25.98 -20.51
N PRO A 169 -16.21 -27.24 -20.93
CA PRO A 169 -16.50 -28.40 -20.09
C PRO A 169 -15.64 -28.40 -18.83
N ALA A 170 -16.25 -28.75 -17.69
CA ALA A 170 -15.64 -28.79 -16.37
C ALA A 170 -14.72 -30.01 -16.16
N SER A 171 -13.81 -30.29 -17.11
CA SER A 171 -12.81 -31.34 -16.96
C SER A 171 -11.41 -30.73 -16.88
N TYR A 172 -10.80 -30.83 -15.71
CA TYR A 172 -9.37 -30.56 -15.52
C TYR A 172 -8.58 -31.71 -16.17
N PRO A 173 -7.66 -31.45 -17.13
CA PRO A 173 -6.78 -32.49 -17.60
C PRO A 173 -5.85 -32.93 -16.46
N GLY A 174 -6.02 -34.18 -16.04
CA GLY A 174 -5.17 -34.83 -15.04
C GLY A 174 -3.70 -34.84 -15.48
N LYS A 175 -2.82 -34.52 -14.54
CA LYS A 175 -1.37 -34.69 -14.66
C LYS A 175 -1.08 -36.17 -14.92
N LYS A 176 -0.50 -36.51 -16.08
CA LYS A 176 0.06 -37.86 -16.31
C LYS A 176 1.45 -37.97 -15.65
N PRO A 177 1.82 -39.18 -15.17
CA PRO A 177 3.02 -39.45 -14.38
C PRO A 177 4.32 -39.20 -15.16
#